data_AF-A0A9E1J445-F1
#
_entry.id   AF-A0A9E1J445-F1
#
_cell.length_a   1.000
_cell.length_b   1.000
_cell.length_c   1.000
_cell.angle_alpha   90.00
_cell.angle_beta   90.00
_cell.angle_gamma   90.00
#
_symmetry.space_group_name_H-M   'P 1'
#
loop_
_entity.id
_entity.type
_entity.pdbx_description
1 polymer ?
#
loop_
_entity_poly.entity_id
_entity_poly.type
_entity_poly.pdbx_seq_one_letter_code
_entity_poly.pdbx_strand_id
1 'polypeptide(L)'
;NDPGPHTLLTSLTINRNLKRLDWLLGRFTGYVGVVNYMGGRFTSAESHLAPILEAMRGRGLMFLDARASSASVAVDVADKLGLDVAASDRIVDVTASRAAIDARLLELERLASATGGAIGIGFPYPVTIERLAQWTRAMGDRGFDLVPVSALAGKGPAKP
;
A
#
# COMPACT_ATOMS: atom_id res chain seq x y z
N ASN A 1 1.63 8.25 -19.17
CA ASN A 1 1.84 7.09 -18.26
C ASN A 1 0.67 6.14 -18.40
N ASP A 2 0.89 5.01 -19.07
CA ASP A 2 -0.05 3.89 -19.14
C ASP A 2 0.63 2.67 -18.50
N PRO A 3 0.28 2.30 -17.25
CA PRO A 3 0.83 1.15 -16.55
C PRO A 3 0.52 -0.20 -17.22
N GLY A 4 -0.38 -0.25 -18.20
CA GLY A 4 -0.72 -1.46 -18.93
C GLY A 4 -2.21 -1.60 -19.28
N PRO A 5 -2.57 -2.64 -20.05
CA PRO A 5 -3.87 -2.77 -20.70
C PRO A 5 -5.07 -2.87 -19.74
N HIS A 6 -4.83 -3.27 -18.48
CA HIS A 6 -5.86 -3.42 -17.44
C HIS A 6 -5.82 -2.33 -16.36
N THR A 7 -5.13 -1.21 -16.60
CA THR A 7 -5.12 -0.07 -15.68
C THR A 7 -6.55 0.39 -15.34
N LEU A 8 -6.87 0.63 -14.08
CA LEU A 8 -8.15 1.23 -13.70
C LEU A 8 -8.10 2.74 -14.00
N LEU A 9 -9.09 3.26 -14.74
CA LEU A 9 -9.06 4.62 -15.27
C LEU A 9 -10.34 5.37 -14.93
N THR A 10 -10.22 6.65 -14.56
CA THR A 10 -11.37 7.54 -14.33
C THR A 10 -12.09 7.92 -15.63
N SER A 11 -11.49 7.69 -16.79
CA SER A 11 -12.15 7.83 -18.10
C SER A 11 -13.02 6.62 -18.48
N LEU A 12 -12.97 5.52 -17.72
CA LEU A 12 -13.78 4.33 -17.96
C LEU A 12 -15.01 4.32 -17.06
N THR A 13 -16.07 3.66 -17.55
CA THR A 13 -17.23 3.36 -16.72
C THR A 13 -16.84 2.45 -15.56
N ILE A 14 -17.58 2.55 -14.45
CA ILE A 14 -17.37 1.71 -13.25
C ILE A 14 -17.37 0.22 -13.63
N ASN A 15 -18.33 -0.23 -14.45
CA ASN A 15 -18.39 -1.63 -14.91
C ASN A 15 -17.15 -2.08 -15.68
N ARG A 16 -16.51 -1.19 -16.47
CA ARG A 16 -15.26 -1.54 -17.15
C ARG A 16 -14.09 -1.65 -16.17
N ASN A 17 -14.02 -0.78 -15.16
CA ASN A 17 -13.01 -0.88 -14.11
C ASN A 17 -13.21 -2.14 -13.25
N LEU A 18 -14.45 -2.51 -12.92
CA LEU A 18 -14.76 -3.76 -12.21
C LEU A 18 -14.32 -5.00 -13.01
N LYS A 19 -14.60 -5.05 -14.33
CA LYS A 19 -14.09 -6.14 -15.18
C LYS A 19 -12.56 -6.21 -15.22
N ARG A 20 -11.88 -5.06 -15.20
CA ARG A 20 -10.41 -5.01 -15.11
C ARG A 20 -9.90 -5.47 -13.76
N LEU A 21 -10.55 -5.06 -12.67
CA LEU A 21 -10.26 -5.54 -11.32
C LEU A 21 -10.40 -7.06 -11.25
N ASP A 22 -11.51 -7.61 -11.73
CA ASP A 22 -11.76 -9.05 -11.71
C ASP A 22 -10.70 -9.83 -12.49
N TRP A 23 -10.30 -9.31 -13.67
CA TRP A 23 -9.21 -9.89 -14.44
C TRP A 23 -7.88 -9.87 -13.66
N LEU A 24 -7.54 -8.74 -13.02
CA LEU A 24 -6.31 -8.58 -12.23
C LEU A 24 -6.28 -9.53 -11.03
N LEU A 25 -7.39 -9.60 -10.28
CA LEU A 25 -7.54 -10.50 -9.14
C LEU A 25 -7.46 -11.97 -9.56
N GLY A 26 -7.97 -12.33 -10.75
CA GLY A 26 -7.87 -13.68 -11.29
C GLY A 26 -6.47 -14.10 -11.76
N ARG A 27 -5.44 -13.25 -11.64
CA ARG A 27 -4.08 -13.59 -12.08
C ARG A 27 -3.27 -14.41 -11.08
N PHE A 28 -3.61 -14.30 -9.80
CA PHE A 28 -2.92 -14.96 -8.71
C PHE A 28 -3.93 -15.41 -7.66
N THR A 29 -3.50 -16.21 -6.68
CA THR A 29 -4.35 -16.67 -5.58
C THR A 29 -3.58 -16.57 -4.26
N GLY A 30 -4.27 -16.58 -3.12
CA GLY A 30 -3.64 -16.62 -1.79
C GLY A 30 -3.10 -15.29 -1.27
N TYR A 31 -3.49 -14.16 -1.88
CA TYR A 31 -3.20 -12.83 -1.35
C TYR A 31 -4.31 -12.36 -0.39
N VAL A 32 -3.93 -11.50 0.57
CA VAL A 32 -4.85 -10.94 1.58
C VAL A 32 -5.44 -9.59 1.19
N GLY A 33 -4.89 -8.95 0.15
CA GLY A 33 -5.29 -7.61 -0.26
C GLY A 33 -4.62 -7.11 -1.53
N VAL A 34 -4.89 -5.86 -1.88
CA VAL A 34 -4.33 -5.17 -3.05
C VAL A 34 -3.68 -3.86 -2.64
N VAL A 35 -2.58 -3.51 -3.31
CA VAL A 35 -1.92 -2.21 -3.22
C VAL A 35 -2.01 -1.48 -4.55
N ASN A 36 -2.23 -0.16 -4.54
CA ASN A 36 -2.17 0.62 -5.79
C ASN A 36 -0.72 0.82 -6.26
N TYR A 37 -0.54 0.72 -7.58
CA TYR A 37 0.69 1.16 -8.25
C TYR A 37 0.38 2.44 -9.03
N MET A 38 1.09 3.53 -8.72
CA MET A 38 0.72 4.88 -9.18
C MET A 38 -0.73 5.22 -8.78
N GLY A 39 -1.54 5.71 -9.72
CA GLY A 39 -2.98 5.82 -9.54
C GLY A 39 -3.45 7.07 -8.81
N GLY A 40 -2.63 8.11 -8.65
CA GLY A 40 -3.02 9.33 -7.91
C GLY A 40 -4.34 9.97 -8.39
N ARG A 41 -4.61 10.00 -9.71
CA ARG A 41 -5.92 10.45 -10.22
C ARG A 41 -7.09 9.52 -9.85
N PHE A 42 -6.83 8.22 -9.75
CA PHE A 42 -7.85 7.23 -9.43
C PHE A 42 -8.15 7.21 -7.93
N THR A 43 -7.11 7.21 -7.09
CA THR A 43 -7.26 7.19 -5.63
C THR A 43 -7.78 8.51 -5.05
N SER A 44 -7.72 9.61 -5.81
CA SER A 44 -8.38 10.89 -5.49
C SER A 44 -9.82 11.01 -6.02
N ALA A 45 -10.33 10.04 -6.79
CA ALA A 45 -11.65 10.10 -7.41
C ALA A 45 -12.64 9.16 -6.69
N GLU A 46 -13.28 9.64 -5.61
CA GLU A 46 -14.18 8.85 -4.76
C GLU A 46 -15.25 8.08 -5.55
N SER A 47 -15.89 8.71 -6.55
CA SER A 47 -16.93 8.08 -7.38
C SER A 47 -16.45 6.88 -8.20
N HIS A 48 -15.16 6.81 -8.52
CA HIS A 48 -14.56 5.65 -9.20
C HIS A 48 -13.92 4.68 -8.21
N LEU A 49 -13.41 5.17 -7.09
CA LEU A 49 -12.70 4.37 -6.10
C LEU A 49 -13.65 3.55 -5.22
N ALA A 50 -14.75 4.13 -4.74
CA ALA A 50 -15.66 3.47 -3.81
C ALA A 50 -16.22 2.14 -4.33
N PRO A 51 -16.68 2.01 -5.60
CA PRO A 51 -17.15 0.72 -6.12
C PRO A 51 -16.05 -0.35 -6.20
N ILE A 52 -14.78 0.06 -6.37
CA ILE A 52 -13.63 -0.85 -6.41
C ILE A 52 -13.33 -1.36 -5.01
N LEU A 53 -13.29 -0.47 -4.03
CA LEU A 53 -13.10 -0.82 -2.63
C LEU A 53 -14.24 -1.69 -2.09
N GLU A 54 -15.49 -1.40 -2.48
CA GLU A 54 -16.65 -2.23 -2.14
C GLU A 54 -16.55 -3.64 -2.74
N ALA A 55 -16.16 -3.75 -4.02
CA ALA A 55 -15.92 -5.05 -4.65
C ALA A 55 -14.77 -5.84 -3.98
N MET A 56 -13.74 -5.15 -3.47
CA MET A 56 -12.69 -5.79 -2.66
C MET A 56 -13.22 -6.24 -1.30
N ARG A 57 -14.02 -5.41 -0.61
CA ARG A 57 -14.66 -5.76 0.67
C ARG A 57 -15.52 -7.01 0.55
N GLY A 58 -16.34 -7.08 -0.51
CA GLY A 58 -17.18 -8.24 -0.79
C GLY A 58 -16.40 -9.55 -1.00
N ARG A 59 -15.08 -9.46 -1.24
CA ARG A 59 -14.15 -10.59 -1.39
C ARG A 59 -13.32 -10.87 -0.14
N GLY A 60 -13.52 -10.12 0.94
CA GLY A 60 -12.73 -10.24 2.17
C GLY A 60 -11.26 -9.82 1.99
N LEU A 61 -10.98 -8.93 1.03
CA LEU A 61 -9.62 -8.43 0.76
C LEU A 61 -9.41 -7.09 1.47
N MET A 62 -8.20 -6.83 1.96
CA MET A 62 -7.79 -5.49 2.42
C MET A 62 -7.30 -4.61 1.27
N PHE A 63 -7.25 -3.29 1.49
CA PHE A 63 -6.57 -2.34 0.58
C PHE A 63 -5.38 -1.67 1.29
N LEU A 64 -4.22 -1.64 0.62
CA LEU A 64 -3.06 -0.85 1.04
C LEU A 64 -2.94 0.35 0.11
N ASP A 65 -3.12 1.56 0.63
CA ASP A 65 -2.83 2.78 -0.12
C ASP A 65 -1.32 3.05 -0.10
N ALA A 66 -0.66 2.94 -1.25
CA ALA A 66 0.75 3.29 -1.42
C ALA A 66 1.03 4.80 -1.29
N ARG A 67 -0.02 5.63 -1.11
CA ARG A 67 0.01 7.09 -1.00
C ARG A 67 0.74 7.75 -2.18
N ALA A 68 0.46 7.26 -3.38
CA ALA A 68 0.98 7.84 -4.63
C ALA A 68 0.54 9.30 -4.86
N SER A 69 -0.47 9.78 -4.13
CA SER A 69 -0.96 11.16 -4.12
C SER A 69 -1.30 11.55 -2.68
N SER A 70 -0.94 12.77 -2.26
CA SER A 70 -1.37 13.34 -0.98
C SER A 70 -2.87 13.62 -0.93
N ALA A 71 -3.52 13.70 -2.09
CA ALA A 71 -4.96 13.88 -2.23
C ALA A 71 -5.73 12.55 -2.32
N SER A 72 -5.09 11.42 -2.01
CA SER A 72 -5.78 10.13 -1.98
C SER A 72 -6.89 10.15 -0.92
N VAL A 73 -8.08 9.69 -1.29
CA VAL A 73 -9.24 9.53 -0.38
C VAL A 73 -9.46 8.07 0.01
N ALA A 74 -8.52 7.18 -0.33
CA ALA A 74 -8.74 5.74 -0.22
C ALA A 74 -8.95 5.26 1.21
N VAL A 75 -8.22 5.81 2.19
CA VAL A 75 -8.38 5.49 3.61
C VAL A 75 -9.78 5.89 4.08
N ASP A 76 -10.17 7.16 3.88
CA ASP A 76 -11.47 7.66 4.32
C ASP A 76 -12.65 6.90 3.68
N VAL A 77 -12.54 6.55 2.39
CA VAL A 77 -13.59 5.79 1.69
C VAL A 77 -13.62 4.34 2.18
N ALA A 78 -12.48 3.71 2.38
CA ALA A 78 -12.42 2.34 2.91
C ALA A 78 -13.00 2.24 4.33
N ASP A 79 -12.67 3.21 5.19
CA ASP A 79 -13.21 3.30 6.56
C ASP A 79 -14.74 3.43 6.56
N LYS A 80 -15.30 4.31 5.70
CA LYS A 80 -16.76 4.44 5.53
C LYS A 80 -17.41 3.13 5.07
N LEU A 81 -16.70 2.35 4.25
CA LEU A 81 -17.17 1.07 3.73
C LEU A 81 -16.95 -0.08 4.73
N GLY A 82 -16.23 0.12 5.84
CA GLY A 82 -15.81 -0.98 6.73
C GLY A 82 -14.87 -1.97 6.04
N LEU A 83 -14.06 -1.50 5.10
CA LEU A 83 -13.01 -2.27 4.43
C LEU A 83 -11.72 -2.14 5.24
N ASP A 84 -11.04 -3.26 5.51
CA ASP A 84 -9.72 -3.23 6.10
C ASP A 84 -8.75 -2.45 5.21
N VAL A 85 -8.23 -1.34 5.73
CA VAL A 85 -7.32 -0.46 5.02
C VAL A 85 -6.07 -0.19 5.83
N ALA A 86 -4.97 0.01 5.10
CA ALA A 86 -3.72 0.54 5.63
C ALA A 86 -3.14 1.56 4.64
N ALA A 87 -2.24 2.42 5.09
CA ALA A 87 -1.54 3.36 4.23
C ALA A 87 -0.03 3.25 4.45
N SER A 88 0.73 3.33 3.35
CA SER A 88 2.18 3.35 3.40
C SER A 88 2.68 4.64 4.06
N ASP A 89 3.62 4.51 4.98
CA ASP A 89 4.31 5.66 5.59
C ASP A 89 5.46 6.14 4.71
N ARG A 90 6.22 5.21 4.13
CA ARG A 90 7.39 5.52 3.29
C ARG A 90 7.50 4.60 2.09
N ILE A 91 7.92 5.16 0.96
CA ILE A 91 8.57 4.41 -0.11
C ILE A 91 10.07 4.44 0.18
N VAL A 92 10.66 3.27 0.46
CA VAL A 92 12.02 3.19 1.00
C VAL A 92 13.10 3.43 -0.07
N ASP A 93 12.76 3.25 -1.34
CA ASP A 93 13.71 3.23 -2.45
C ASP A 93 13.34 4.18 -3.60
N VAL A 94 12.71 5.32 -3.28
CA VAL A 94 12.52 6.43 -4.23
C VAL A 94 13.83 6.75 -4.95
N THR A 95 14.93 6.73 -4.20
CA THR A 95 16.30 6.69 -4.75
C THR A 95 16.89 5.33 -4.44
N ALA A 96 17.16 4.53 -5.46
CA ALA A 96 17.73 3.19 -5.34
C ALA A 96 19.24 3.22 -5.03
N SER A 97 19.61 3.77 -3.87
CA SER A 97 20.98 3.78 -3.35
C SER A 97 21.00 3.32 -1.90
N ARG A 98 22.11 2.70 -1.47
CA ARG A 98 22.25 2.15 -0.12
C ARG A 98 21.95 3.20 0.95
N ALA A 99 22.59 4.37 0.86
CA ALA A 99 22.44 5.44 1.83
C ALA A 99 21.01 6.01 1.89
N ALA A 100 20.34 6.18 0.74
CA ALA A 100 18.98 6.69 0.71
C ALA A 100 17.98 5.69 1.31
N ILE A 101 18.15 4.40 1.01
CA ILE A 101 17.31 3.33 1.56
C ILE A 101 17.52 3.23 3.08
N ASP A 102 18.76 3.21 3.54
CA ASP A 102 19.06 3.15 4.98
C ASP A 102 18.45 4.33 5.76
N ALA A 103 18.51 5.54 5.21
CA ALA A 103 17.87 6.70 5.80
C ALA A 103 16.35 6.53 5.92
N ARG A 104 15.68 5.98 4.90
CA ARG A 104 14.23 5.71 4.94
C ARG A 104 13.86 4.60 5.90
N LEU A 105 14.71 3.58 6.05
CA LEU A 105 14.50 2.52 7.02
C LEU A 105 14.60 3.05 8.45
N LEU A 106 15.58 3.92 8.74
CA LEU A 106 15.68 4.59 10.02
C LEU A 106 14.46 5.49 10.31
N GLU A 107 13.94 6.18 9.29
CA GLU A 107 12.69 6.94 9.43
C GLU A 107 11.50 6.05 9.78
N LEU A 108 11.40 4.85 9.20
CA LEU A 108 10.35 3.87 9.51
C LEU A 108 10.45 3.38 10.95
N GLU A 109 11.65 3.11 11.46
CA GLU A 109 11.86 2.75 12.87
C GLU A 109 11.38 3.87 13.79
N ARG A 110 11.77 5.11 13.51
CA ARG A 110 11.36 6.28 14.31
C ARG A 110 9.84 6.45 14.29
N LEU A 111 9.20 6.23 13.14
CA LEU A 111 7.74 6.25 13.05
C LEU A 111 7.14 5.13 13.90
N ALA A 112 7.56 3.88 13.68
CA ALA A 112 7.06 2.73 14.41
C ALA A 112 7.18 2.88 15.94
N SER A 113 8.28 3.45 16.44
CA SER A 113 8.44 3.74 17.88
C SER A 113 7.43 4.78 18.38
N ALA A 114 7.08 5.78 17.57
CA ALA A 114 6.16 6.84 17.95
C ALA A 114 4.68 6.42 17.84
N THR A 115 4.36 5.54 16.90
CA THR A 115 2.98 5.23 16.48
C THR A 115 2.53 3.82 16.82
N GLY A 116 3.45 2.95 17.27
CA GLY A 116 3.21 1.52 17.51
C GLY A 116 3.30 0.65 16.26
N GLY A 117 3.58 1.24 15.08
CA GLY A 117 3.76 0.50 13.82
C GLY A 117 3.96 1.42 12.63
N ALA A 118 4.70 0.97 11.62
CA ALA A 118 4.92 1.71 10.38
C ALA A 118 4.99 0.75 9.18
N ILE A 119 4.56 1.24 8.01
CA ILE A 119 4.52 0.49 6.76
C ILE A 119 5.48 1.13 5.74
N GLY A 120 6.48 0.35 5.33
CA GLY A 120 7.37 0.68 4.22
C GLY A 120 7.03 -0.11 2.95
N ILE A 121 7.03 0.56 1.80
CA ILE A 121 6.97 -0.08 0.48
C ILE A 121 8.32 0.08 -0.21
N GLY A 122 8.80 -0.98 -0.86
CA GLY A 122 9.97 -0.93 -1.74
C GLY A 122 9.74 -1.76 -3.00
N PHE A 123 10.46 -1.43 -4.06
CA PHE A 123 10.50 -2.19 -5.30
C PHE A 123 11.59 -3.25 -5.24
N PRO A 124 11.50 -4.31 -6.06
CA PRO A 124 12.44 -5.44 -6.02
C PRO A 124 13.77 -5.12 -6.73
N TYR A 125 14.37 -3.97 -6.45
CA TYR A 125 15.72 -3.66 -6.91
C TYR A 125 16.75 -4.47 -6.12
N PRO A 126 17.86 -4.92 -6.73
CA PRO A 126 18.89 -5.69 -6.02
C PRO A 126 19.39 -4.98 -4.75
N VAL A 127 19.60 -3.66 -4.83
CA VAL A 127 20.03 -2.84 -3.68
C VAL A 127 18.94 -2.77 -2.59
N THR A 128 17.66 -2.64 -2.95
CA THR A 128 16.56 -2.61 -1.99
C THR A 128 16.46 -3.93 -1.22
N ILE A 129 16.50 -5.07 -1.94
CA ILE A 129 16.46 -6.40 -1.34
C ILE A 129 17.65 -6.61 -0.40
N GLU A 130 18.85 -6.22 -0.84
CA GLU A 130 20.06 -6.35 -0.03
C GLU A 130 19.98 -5.53 1.27
N ARG A 131 19.54 -4.26 1.19
CA ARG A 131 19.40 -3.40 2.37
C ARG A 131 18.34 -3.92 3.33
N LEU A 132 17.16 -4.31 2.82
CA LEU A 132 16.10 -4.88 3.65
C LEU A 132 16.57 -6.15 4.36
N ALA A 133 17.25 -7.07 3.68
CA ALA A 133 17.77 -8.30 4.30
C ALA A 133 18.83 -8.06 5.38
N GLN A 134 19.60 -6.97 5.29
CA GLN A 134 20.53 -6.57 6.35
C GLN A 134 19.78 -5.92 7.53
N TRP A 135 18.86 -5.02 7.22
CA TRP A 135 18.11 -4.27 8.21
C TRP A 135 17.21 -5.15 9.09
N THR A 136 16.50 -6.11 8.48
CA THR A 136 15.58 -7.02 9.19
C THR A 136 16.29 -8.00 10.12
N ARG A 137 17.52 -8.42 9.79
CA ARG A 137 18.31 -9.33 10.65
C ARG A 137 18.63 -8.76 12.03
N ALA A 138 18.82 -7.45 12.11
CA ALA A 138 19.14 -6.76 13.37
C ALA A 138 17.92 -6.04 13.98
N MET A 139 16.71 -6.27 13.44
CA MET A 139 15.50 -5.54 13.83
C MET A 139 15.04 -5.88 15.25
N GLY A 140 15.10 -7.16 15.63
CA GLY A 140 14.74 -7.61 16.97
C GLY A 140 15.62 -7.00 18.07
N ASP A 141 16.92 -6.86 17.81
CA ASP A 141 17.87 -6.21 18.73
C ASP A 141 17.54 -4.73 18.96
N ARG A 142 16.82 -4.10 18.02
CA ARG A 142 16.34 -2.72 18.10
C ARG A 142 14.91 -2.60 18.66
N GLY A 143 14.29 -3.71 19.06
CA GLY A 143 12.97 -3.74 19.69
C GLY A 143 11.80 -3.65 18.72
N PHE A 144 11.98 -4.09 17.47
CA PHE A 144 10.92 -4.13 16.47
C PHE A 144 10.66 -5.55 15.97
N ASP A 145 9.39 -5.84 15.65
CA ASP A 145 8.98 -7.08 15.00
C ASP A 145 8.52 -6.80 13.56
N LEU A 146 8.99 -7.61 12.63
CA LEU A 146 8.49 -7.60 11.26
C LEU A 146 7.19 -8.42 11.20
N VAL A 147 6.09 -7.76 10.85
CA VAL A 147 4.76 -8.38 10.77
C VAL A 147 4.20 -8.32 9.34
N PRO A 148 3.26 -9.22 8.98
CA PRO A 148 2.48 -9.07 7.75
C PRO A 148 1.70 -7.76 7.75
N VAL A 149 1.54 -7.12 6.59
CA VAL A 149 0.81 -5.84 6.48
C VAL A 149 -0.64 -5.93 6.98
N SER A 150 -1.27 -7.10 6.89
CA SER A 150 -2.61 -7.35 7.40
C SER A 150 -2.73 -7.21 8.93
N ALA A 151 -1.64 -7.32 9.69
CA ALA A 151 -1.63 -7.08 11.13
C ALA A 151 -1.72 -5.58 11.50
N LEU A 152 -1.49 -4.71 10.51
CA LEU A 152 -1.60 -3.25 10.63
C LEU A 152 -2.84 -2.70 9.91
N ALA A 153 -3.58 -3.54 9.16
CA ALA A 153 -4.83 -3.15 8.55
C ALA A 153 -5.94 -2.96 9.60
N GLY A 154 -6.82 -1.97 9.41
CA GLY A 154 -7.91 -1.67 10.35
C GLY A 154 -7.46 -0.96 11.64
N LYS A 155 -6.15 -0.79 11.84
CA LYS A 155 -5.59 0.23 12.73
C LYS A 155 -5.41 1.48 11.86
N GLY A 156 -6.39 2.38 11.87
CA GLY A 156 -6.27 3.67 11.18
C GLY A 156 -4.91 4.33 11.49
N PRO A 157 -4.37 5.18 10.60
CA PRO A 157 -3.04 5.75 10.78
C PRO A 157 -2.93 6.37 12.17
N ALA A 158 -1.79 6.16 12.84
CA ALA A 158 -1.57 6.81 14.12
C ALA A 158 -1.77 8.31 13.95
N LYS A 159 -2.70 8.85 14.75
CA LYS A 159 -3.00 10.27 14.75
C LYS A 159 -1.69 11.04 15.03
N PRO A 160 -1.46 12.15 14.32
CA PRO A 160 -0.28 12.99 14.53
C PRO A 160 -0.20 13.53 15.96
#